data_AF-A0A7H9AU80-F1
#
_entry.id   AF-A0A7H9AU80-F1
#
_cell.length_a   1.000
_cell.length_b   1.000
_cell.length_c   1.000
_cell.angle_alpha   90.00
_cell.angle_beta   90.00
_cell.angle_gamma   90.00
#
_symmetry.space_group_name_H-M   'P 1'
#
loop_
_entity.id
_entity.type
_entity.pdbx_description
1 polymer ?
#
loop_
_entity_poly.entity_id
_entity_poly.type
_entity_poly.pdbx_seq_one_letter_code
_entity_poly.pdbx_strand_id
1 'polypeptide(L)'
;MLHTRKFLMVLLLLLSVGISNAQTQKDTLLVGYTAAPPFIINKNATLQGINIWLWKRVAKDLDLKYRFIPMGFSTMLDSLKNGSIDVSINPLTITSERSNKMEFTHSFYASNSTVAVAELSSFQKIYQFIEGFFNINFLKGLLLLLAIILLFGFLGWYFERKANPEHFRGGIKRAFGTVFGGLPLH
;
A
#
# COMPACT_ATOMS: atom_id res chain seq x y z
N MET A 1 74.11 36.12 -17.15
CA MET A 1 72.73 36.63 -17.36
C MET A 1 71.86 35.77 -18.28
N LEU A 2 72.40 35.08 -19.31
CA LEU A 2 71.57 34.24 -20.21
C LEU A 2 70.99 32.96 -19.55
N HIS A 3 71.75 32.29 -18.67
CA HIS A 3 71.30 31.04 -18.04
C HIS A 3 70.14 31.24 -17.06
N THR A 4 70.13 32.35 -16.33
CA THR A 4 69.06 32.70 -15.39
C THR A 4 67.72 32.96 -16.09
N ARG A 5 67.75 33.57 -17.28
CA ARG A 5 66.54 33.81 -18.10
C ARG A 5 65.98 32.51 -18.70
N LYS A 6 66.85 31.59 -19.14
CA LYS A 6 66.43 30.28 -19.65
C LYS A 6 65.82 29.41 -18.55
N PHE A 7 66.38 29.43 -17.34
CA PHE A 7 65.83 28.71 -16.19
C PHE A 7 64.45 29.27 -15.78
N LEU A 8 64.30 30.59 -15.77
CA LEU A 8 63.02 31.25 -15.47
C LEU A 8 61.94 30.92 -16.52
N MET A 9 62.30 30.85 -17.81
CA MET A 9 61.38 30.46 -18.88
C MET A 9 60.93 28.99 -18.79
N VAL A 10 61.84 28.07 -18.44
CA VAL A 10 61.50 26.65 -18.24
C VAL A 10 60.59 26.47 -17.03
N LEU A 11 60.85 27.20 -15.94
CA LEU A 11 60.00 27.19 -14.75
C LEU A 11 58.60 27.75 -15.04
N LEU A 12 58.51 28.84 -15.82
CA LEU A 12 57.22 29.41 -16.23
C LEU A 12 56.41 28.47 -17.14
N LEU A 13 57.11 27.73 -18.03
CA LEU A 13 56.49 26.75 -18.90
C LEU A 13 55.92 25.57 -18.09
N LEU A 14 56.66 25.08 -17.09
CA LEU A 14 56.22 23.99 -16.20
C LEU A 14 55.03 24.39 -15.31
N LEU A 15 54.95 25.66 -14.89
CA LEU A 15 53.81 26.21 -14.14
C LEU A 15 52.53 26.36 -14.99
N SER A 16 52.67 26.56 -16.30
CA SER A 16 51.53 26.75 -17.21
C SER A 16 50.78 25.44 -17.56
N VAL A 17 51.42 24.29 -17.38
CA VAL A 17 50.82 22.96 -17.66
C VAL A 17 49.92 22.49 -16.51
N GLY A 18 50.03 23.09 -15.32
CA GLY A 18 49.28 22.71 -14.12
C GLY A 18 47.87 23.32 -13.97
N ILE A 19 47.43 24.19 -14.89
CA ILE A 19 46.14 24.91 -14.82
C ILE A 19 45.21 24.51 -15.96
N SER A 20 45.23 23.24 -16.36
CA SER A 20 44.10 22.66 -17.07
C SER A 20 43.04 22.35 -16.03
N ASN A 21 42.17 23.34 -15.74
CA ASN A 21 40.95 23.13 -14.99
C ASN A 21 40.26 21.88 -15.53
N ALA A 22 40.17 20.83 -14.70
CA ALA A 22 39.29 19.70 -14.92
C ALA A 22 37.84 20.19 -14.77
N GLN A 23 37.36 20.90 -15.79
CA GLN A 23 35.95 21.22 -15.93
C GLN A 23 35.31 19.92 -16.43
N THR A 24 35.00 19.01 -15.50
CA THR A 24 34.25 17.78 -15.78
C THR A 24 32.98 18.19 -16.50
N GLN A 25 32.93 17.92 -17.80
CA GLN A 25 31.73 18.11 -18.59
C GLN A 25 30.64 17.25 -17.93
N LYS A 26 29.63 17.90 -17.32
CA LYS A 26 28.50 17.19 -16.74
C LYS A 26 27.78 16.46 -17.86
N ASP A 27 28.05 15.16 -17.94
CA ASP A 27 27.44 14.28 -18.92
C ASP A 27 25.93 14.23 -18.68
N THR A 28 25.17 14.10 -19.76
CA THR A 28 23.71 14.08 -19.69
C THR A 28 23.24 12.65 -19.46
N LEU A 29 22.76 12.36 -18.26
CA LEU A 29 22.26 11.04 -17.91
C LEU A 29 21.04 10.65 -18.75
N LEU A 30 21.08 9.47 -19.33
CA LEU A 30 19.99 8.86 -20.06
C LEU A 30 19.11 8.07 -19.08
N VAL A 31 17.92 8.60 -18.82
CA VAL A 31 16.98 8.06 -17.84
C VAL A 31 15.87 7.31 -18.56
N GLY A 32 15.99 5.99 -18.59
CA GLY A 32 15.00 5.11 -19.20
C GLY A 32 13.73 5.02 -18.34
N TYR A 33 12.57 5.08 -19.00
CA TYR A 33 11.30 4.86 -18.31
C TYR A 33 10.28 4.10 -19.15
N THR A 34 9.43 3.33 -18.46
CA THR A 34 8.19 2.75 -19.00
C THR A 34 7.00 3.30 -18.21
N ALA A 35 5.90 3.64 -18.88
CA ALA A 35 4.69 4.10 -18.21
C ALA A 35 4.15 3.02 -17.25
N ALA A 36 3.93 3.40 -15.99
CA ALA A 36 3.48 2.50 -14.94
C ALA A 36 2.65 3.30 -13.92
N PRO A 37 1.36 3.58 -14.20
CA PRO A 37 0.50 4.28 -13.26
C PRO A 37 0.37 3.52 -11.93
N PRO A 38 0.28 4.23 -10.78
CA PRO A 38 0.31 5.69 -10.61
C PRO A 38 1.73 6.29 -10.53
N PHE A 39 2.79 5.47 -10.64
CA PHE A 39 4.17 5.89 -10.40
C PHE A 39 4.77 6.73 -11.52
N ILE A 40 4.49 6.36 -12.76
CA ILE A 40 4.91 7.07 -13.98
C ILE A 40 3.70 7.15 -14.91
N ILE A 41 3.20 8.37 -15.10
CA ILE A 41 2.05 8.68 -15.92
C ILE A 41 2.52 9.59 -17.06
N ASN A 42 2.29 9.17 -18.29
CA ASN A 42 2.51 10.00 -19.47
C ASN A 42 1.14 10.52 -19.97
N LYS A 43 0.83 11.79 -19.70
CA LYS A 43 -0.38 12.46 -20.18
C LYS A 43 0.02 13.63 -21.08
N ASN A 44 -0.35 13.58 -22.36
CA ASN A 44 -0.18 14.69 -23.31
C ASN A 44 1.24 15.28 -23.28
N ALA A 45 2.26 14.42 -23.44
CA ALA A 45 3.68 14.79 -23.37
C ALA A 45 4.17 15.34 -22.01
N THR A 46 3.33 15.25 -20.96
CA THR A 46 3.70 15.64 -19.60
C THR A 46 3.92 14.39 -18.76
N LEU A 47 5.15 14.22 -18.25
CA LEU A 47 5.49 13.16 -17.30
C LEU A 47 5.15 13.56 -15.87
N GLN A 48 4.35 12.72 -15.22
CA GLN A 48 3.86 12.90 -13.85
C GLN A 48 3.95 11.57 -13.07
N GLY A 49 3.67 11.63 -11.77
CA GLY A 49 3.72 10.48 -10.87
C GLY A 49 4.86 10.58 -9.85
N ILE A 50 4.82 9.70 -8.84
CA ILE A 50 5.72 9.78 -7.68
C ILE A 50 7.19 9.58 -8.06
N ASN A 51 7.49 8.66 -8.98
CA ASN A 51 8.87 8.39 -9.39
C ASN A 51 9.45 9.53 -10.24
N ILE A 52 8.61 10.16 -11.07
CA ILE A 52 9.00 11.36 -11.83
C ILE A 52 9.29 12.53 -10.89
N TRP A 53 8.43 12.75 -9.89
CA TRP A 53 8.64 13.79 -8.89
C TRP A 53 9.92 13.57 -8.09
N LEU A 54 10.15 12.33 -7.63
CA LEU A 54 11.32 11.95 -6.85
C LEU A 54 12.61 12.16 -7.67
N TRP A 55 12.64 11.66 -8.91
CA TRP A 55 13.80 11.85 -9.78
C TRP A 55 14.11 13.32 -10.02
N LYS A 56 13.09 14.15 -10.32
CA LYS A 56 13.27 15.59 -10.51
C LYS A 56 13.87 16.27 -9.29
N ARG A 57 13.49 15.84 -8.08
CA ARG A 57 14.08 16.36 -6.82
C ARG A 57 15.53 15.92 -6.69
N VAL A 58 15.83 14.64 -6.83
CA VAL A 58 17.20 14.10 -6.74
C VAL A 58 18.13 14.76 -7.77
N ALA A 59 17.68 14.86 -9.02
CA ALA A 59 18.46 15.49 -10.08
C ALA A 59 18.71 16.99 -9.83
N LYS A 60 17.75 17.68 -9.20
CA LYS A 60 17.92 19.07 -8.79
C LYS A 60 18.93 19.21 -7.65
N ASP A 61 18.81 18.38 -6.61
CA ASP A 61 19.66 18.44 -5.41
C ASP A 61 21.13 18.10 -5.74
N LEU A 62 21.34 17.24 -6.74
CA LEU A 62 22.66 16.83 -7.21
C LEU A 62 23.16 17.63 -8.43
N ASP A 63 22.39 18.60 -8.91
CA ASP A 63 22.67 19.40 -10.12
C ASP A 63 23.06 18.53 -11.34
N LEU A 64 22.23 17.50 -11.61
CA LEU A 64 22.42 16.54 -12.69
C LEU A 64 21.69 16.98 -13.96
N LYS A 65 22.38 16.85 -15.10
CA LYS A 65 21.75 16.95 -16.42
C LYS A 65 21.22 15.57 -16.81
N TYR A 66 19.99 15.52 -17.30
CA TYR A 66 19.39 14.25 -17.71
C TYR A 66 18.40 14.42 -18.86
N ARG A 67 18.13 13.31 -19.56
CA ARG A 67 17.09 13.19 -20.59
C ARG A 67 16.27 11.94 -20.34
N PHE A 68 14.94 12.08 -20.34
CA PHE A 68 14.05 10.95 -20.27
C PHE A 68 13.94 10.24 -21.63
N ILE A 69 14.07 8.91 -21.63
CA ILE A 69 13.91 8.07 -22.81
C ILE A 69 12.74 7.11 -22.58
N PRO A 70 11.63 7.25 -23.33
CA PRO A 70 10.54 6.28 -23.26
C PRO A 70 10.95 4.96 -23.89
N MET A 71 10.73 3.85 -23.18
CA MET A 71 11.09 2.51 -23.64
C MET A 71 10.05 1.49 -23.18
N GLY A 72 9.98 0.36 -23.88
CA GLY A 72 9.29 -0.84 -23.37
C GLY A 72 10.04 -1.43 -22.18
N PHE A 73 9.32 -2.12 -21.28
CA PHE A 73 9.89 -2.63 -20.04
C PHE A 73 11.08 -3.59 -20.26
N SER A 74 10.95 -4.55 -21.17
CA SER A 74 12.05 -5.49 -21.50
C SER A 74 13.25 -4.74 -22.08
N THR A 75 13.01 -3.88 -23.07
CA THR A 75 14.06 -3.08 -23.72
C THR A 75 14.79 -2.18 -22.73
N MET A 76 14.08 -1.62 -21.75
CA MET A 76 14.68 -0.81 -20.69
C MET A 76 15.63 -1.63 -19.82
N LEU A 77 15.24 -2.85 -19.42
CA LEU A 77 16.12 -3.74 -18.62
C LEU A 77 17.37 -4.15 -19.42
N ASP A 78 17.19 -4.48 -20.70
CA ASP A 78 18.31 -4.83 -21.59
C ASP A 78 19.24 -3.62 -21.82
N SER A 79 18.66 -2.42 -21.98
CA SER A 79 19.41 -1.17 -22.16
C SER A 79 20.17 -0.76 -20.91
N LEU A 80 19.62 -1.04 -19.72
CA LEU A 80 20.33 -0.81 -18.46
C LEU A 80 21.51 -1.79 -18.33
N LYS A 81 21.29 -3.06 -18.69
CA LYS A 81 22.32 -4.10 -18.64
C LYS A 81 23.49 -3.83 -19.59
N ASN A 82 23.21 -3.30 -20.78
CA ASN A 82 24.23 -3.04 -21.80
C ASN A 82 24.83 -1.62 -21.75
N GLY A 83 24.37 -0.77 -20.81
CA GLY A 83 24.84 0.61 -20.65
C GLY A 83 24.32 1.60 -21.71
N SER A 84 23.29 1.26 -22.47
CA SER A 84 22.63 2.21 -23.40
C SER A 84 21.79 3.27 -22.68
N ILE A 85 21.41 3.00 -21.42
CA ILE A 85 20.84 3.98 -20.49
C ILE A 85 21.60 3.89 -19.17
N ASP A 86 21.67 5.00 -18.45
CA ASP A 86 22.44 5.08 -17.20
C ASP A 86 21.58 4.69 -15.99
N VAL A 87 20.30 5.06 -16.01
CA VAL A 87 19.40 4.89 -14.86
C VAL A 87 17.99 4.53 -15.33
N SER A 88 17.33 3.64 -14.59
CA SER A 88 15.88 3.44 -14.67
C SER A 88 15.21 3.98 -13.40
N ILE A 89 14.08 4.68 -13.59
CA ILE A 89 13.25 5.19 -12.48
C ILE A 89 11.96 4.40 -12.33
N ASN A 90 11.85 3.21 -12.93
CA ASN A 90 10.63 2.41 -12.88
C ASN A 90 10.41 1.76 -11.50
N PRO A 91 9.14 1.56 -11.09
CA PRO A 91 8.84 0.75 -9.92
C PRO A 91 9.23 -0.71 -10.20
N LEU A 92 10.40 -1.12 -9.70
CA LEU A 92 10.98 -2.44 -9.92
C LEU A 92 11.08 -3.19 -8.60
N THR A 93 10.54 -4.41 -8.57
CA THR A 93 10.80 -5.35 -7.48
C THR A 93 12.26 -5.79 -7.55
N ILE A 94 12.96 -5.66 -6.42
CA ILE A 94 14.32 -6.16 -6.22
C ILE A 94 14.24 -7.69 -6.12
N THR A 95 14.91 -8.38 -7.02
CA THR A 95 15.03 -9.85 -7.02
C THR A 95 16.49 -10.23 -7.10
N SER A 96 16.85 -11.44 -6.66
CA SER A 96 18.22 -11.94 -6.75
C SER A 96 18.73 -11.96 -8.19
N GLU A 97 17.90 -12.38 -9.14
CA GLU A 97 18.26 -12.45 -10.56
C GLU A 97 18.62 -11.07 -11.13
N ARG A 98 17.86 -10.03 -10.76
CA ARG A 98 18.12 -8.66 -11.20
C ARG A 98 19.34 -8.09 -10.49
N SER A 99 19.46 -8.28 -9.17
CA SER A 99 20.57 -7.75 -8.36
C SER A 99 21.94 -8.30 -8.79
N ASN A 100 21.97 -9.49 -9.40
CA ASN A 100 23.19 -10.05 -9.99
C ASN A 100 23.61 -9.36 -11.30
N LYS A 101 22.71 -8.60 -11.94
CA LYS A 101 22.90 -7.98 -13.27
C LYS A 101 22.85 -6.45 -13.25
N MET A 102 22.28 -5.85 -12.20
CA MET A 102 22.10 -4.41 -12.06
C MET A 102 22.15 -4.00 -10.59
N GLU A 103 22.60 -2.76 -10.35
CA GLU A 103 22.62 -2.17 -9.03
C GLU A 103 21.28 -1.49 -8.71
N PHE A 104 20.81 -1.65 -7.47
CA PHE A 104 19.60 -1.00 -6.98
C PHE A 104 19.95 0.01 -5.91
N THR A 105 19.24 1.13 -5.92
CA THR A 105 19.24 2.05 -4.79
C THR A 105 18.44 1.46 -3.62
N HIS A 106 18.52 2.11 -2.47
CA HIS A 106 17.65 1.76 -1.35
C HIS A 106 16.18 1.92 -1.74
N SER A 107 15.38 0.90 -1.41
CA SER A 107 13.94 0.95 -1.66
C SER A 107 13.30 2.07 -0.85
N PHE A 108 12.57 2.94 -1.54
CA PHE A 108 11.78 4.01 -0.94
C PHE A 108 10.28 3.65 -0.85
N TYR A 109 9.88 2.49 -1.36
CA TYR A 109 8.50 2.04 -1.38
C TYR A 109 8.41 0.52 -1.15
N ALA A 110 7.74 0.13 -0.07
CA ALA A 110 7.43 -1.28 0.23
C ALA A 110 5.97 -1.55 -0.12
N SER A 111 5.73 -2.52 -1.01
CA SER A 111 4.38 -2.98 -1.33
C SER A 111 4.02 -4.21 -0.50
N ASN A 112 2.83 -4.21 0.08
CA ASN A 112 2.22 -5.39 0.67
C ASN A 112 1.30 -6.07 -0.35
N SER A 113 1.27 -7.39 -0.38
CA SER A 113 0.29 -8.16 -1.16
C SER A 113 -1.08 -8.04 -0.49
N THR A 114 -2.04 -7.44 -1.20
CA THR A 114 -3.45 -7.42 -0.81
C THR A 114 -4.31 -7.99 -1.92
N VAL A 115 -5.42 -8.61 -1.57
CA VAL A 115 -6.39 -9.13 -2.53
C VAL A 115 -7.48 -8.08 -2.72
N ALA A 116 -7.58 -7.54 -3.93
CA ALA A 116 -8.71 -6.70 -4.29
C ALA A 116 -9.93 -7.58 -4.54
N VAL A 117 -10.98 -7.39 -3.74
CA VAL A 117 -12.30 -7.99 -3.99
C VAL A 117 -13.19 -6.93 -4.65
N ALA A 118 -14.02 -7.36 -5.61
CA ALA A 118 -15.00 -6.46 -6.21
C ALA A 118 -15.94 -5.93 -5.13
N GLU A 119 -16.22 -4.63 -5.15
CA GLU A 119 -17.21 -4.07 -4.24
C GLU A 119 -18.59 -4.61 -4.62
N LEU A 120 -19.20 -5.36 -3.70
CA LEU A 120 -20.55 -5.87 -3.88
C LEU A 120 -21.55 -4.72 -3.92
N SER A 121 -22.52 -4.79 -4.82
CA SER A 121 -23.64 -3.84 -4.82
C SER A 121 -24.46 -3.94 -3.52
N SER A 122 -25.17 -2.88 -3.16
CA SER A 122 -26.03 -2.88 -1.95
C SER A 122 -27.02 -4.04 -1.95
N PHE A 123 -27.56 -4.39 -3.12
CA PHE A 123 -28.46 -5.53 -3.27
C PHE A 123 -27.76 -6.87 -3.00
N GLN A 124 -26.53 -7.06 -3.50
CA GLN A 124 -25.76 -8.28 -3.24
C GLN A 124 -25.36 -8.42 -1.77
N LYS A 125 -25.01 -7.30 -1.11
CA LYS A 125 -24.74 -7.29 0.34
C LYS A 125 -25.96 -7.73 1.14
N ILE A 126 -27.15 -7.23 0.79
CA ILE A 126 -28.42 -7.63 1.42
C ILE A 126 -28.73 -9.10 1.14
N TYR A 127 -28.54 -9.56 -0.10
CA TYR A 127 -28.76 -10.97 -0.46
C TYR A 127 -27.87 -11.90 0.36
N GLN A 128 -26.57 -11.62 0.45
CA GLN A 128 -25.64 -12.41 1.26
C GLN A 128 -26.01 -12.39 2.75
N PHE A 129 -26.49 -11.26 3.27
CA PHE A 129 -26.99 -11.18 4.64
C PHE A 129 -28.20 -12.10 4.85
N ILE A 130 -29.17 -12.06 3.95
CA ILE A 130 -30.37 -12.91 4.01
C ILE A 130 -29.97 -14.39 3.90
N GLU A 131 -29.09 -14.73 2.96
CA GLU A 131 -28.58 -16.10 2.78
C GLU A 131 -27.86 -16.60 4.04
N GLY A 132 -27.02 -15.76 4.64
CA GLY A 132 -26.36 -16.08 5.91
C GLY A 132 -27.35 -16.28 7.07
N PHE A 133 -28.40 -15.45 7.14
CA PHE A 133 -29.43 -15.55 8.17
C PHE A 133 -30.29 -16.82 8.03
N PHE A 134 -30.58 -17.26 6.80
CA PHE A 134 -31.31 -18.50 6.54
C PHE A 134 -30.42 -19.75 6.45
N ASN A 135 -29.14 -19.63 6.79
CA ASN A 135 -28.26 -20.78 6.86
C ASN A 135 -28.75 -21.77 7.94
N ILE A 136 -28.96 -23.03 7.56
CA ILE A 136 -29.53 -24.04 8.46
C ILE A 136 -28.70 -24.28 9.71
N ASN A 137 -27.37 -24.11 9.63
CA ASN A 137 -26.49 -24.27 10.80
C ASN A 137 -26.65 -23.11 11.78
N PHE A 138 -26.74 -21.89 11.24
CA PHE A 138 -27.04 -20.70 12.04
C PHE A 138 -28.43 -20.82 12.69
N LEU A 139 -29.44 -21.19 11.92
CA LEU A 139 -30.81 -21.31 12.39
C LEU A 139 -30.98 -22.42 13.44
N LYS A 140 -30.26 -23.54 13.30
CA LYS A 140 -30.20 -24.60 14.33
C LYS A 140 -29.60 -24.08 15.63
N GLY A 141 -28.50 -23.32 15.56
CA GLY A 141 -27.90 -22.68 16.73
C GLY A 141 -28.87 -21.70 17.41
N LEU A 142 -29.57 -20.89 16.62
CA LEU A 142 -30.60 -19.97 17.12
C LEU A 142 -31.77 -20.71 17.79
N LEU A 143 -32.27 -21.79 17.18
CA LEU A 143 -33.37 -22.58 17.73
C LEU A 143 -32.94 -23.28 19.03
N LEU A 144 -31.72 -23.83 19.10
CA LEU A 144 -31.17 -24.40 20.31
C LEU A 144 -31.11 -23.37 21.45
N LEU A 145 -30.64 -22.15 21.17
CA LEU A 145 -30.62 -21.06 22.14
C LEU A 145 -32.03 -20.72 22.65
N LEU A 146 -33.00 -20.58 21.73
CA LEU A 146 -34.40 -20.34 22.10
C LEU A 146 -35.00 -21.47 22.93
N ALA A 147 -34.68 -22.73 22.61
CA ALA A 147 -35.12 -23.88 23.38
C ALA A 147 -34.57 -23.87 24.80
N ILE A 148 -33.29 -23.50 24.99
CA ILE A 148 -32.68 -23.34 26.32
C ILE A 148 -33.38 -22.23 27.10
N ILE A 149 -33.60 -21.06 26.49
CA ILE A 149 -34.28 -19.92 27.14
C ILE A 149 -35.70 -20.32 27.55
N LEU A 150 -36.45 -20.99 26.67
CA LEU A 150 -37.79 -21.48 26.97
C LEU A 150 -37.79 -22.53 28.07
N LEU A 151 -36.80 -23.42 28.10
CA LEU A 151 -36.65 -24.43 29.15
C LEU A 151 -36.44 -23.76 30.51
N PHE A 152 -35.51 -22.81 30.62
CA PHE A 152 -35.29 -22.08 31.87
C PHE A 152 -36.48 -21.21 32.27
N GLY A 153 -37.12 -20.52 31.33
CA GLY A 153 -38.34 -19.76 31.59
C GLY A 153 -39.48 -20.66 32.08
N PHE A 154 -39.62 -21.85 31.51
CA PHE A 154 -40.60 -22.85 31.94
C PHE A 154 -40.25 -23.42 33.32
N LEU A 155 -38.99 -23.72 33.61
CA LEU A 155 -38.54 -24.19 34.93
C LEU A 155 -38.81 -23.13 36.01
N GLY A 156 -38.44 -21.87 35.75
CA GLY A 156 -38.70 -20.75 36.66
C GLY A 156 -40.19 -20.63 36.96
N TRP A 157 -41.02 -20.61 35.91
CA TRP A 157 -42.48 -20.61 36.06
C TRP A 157 -43.00 -21.84 36.84
N TYR A 158 -42.49 -23.04 36.56
CA TYR A 158 -42.93 -24.28 37.19
C TYR A 158 -42.66 -24.30 38.70
N PHE A 159 -41.48 -23.87 39.13
CA PHE A 159 -41.12 -23.82 40.55
C PHE A 159 -41.79 -22.65 41.28
N GLU A 160 -41.83 -21.45 40.68
CA GLU A 160 -42.43 -20.28 41.32
C GLU A 160 -43.95 -20.38 41.45
N ARG A 161 -44.62 -21.08 40.52
CA ARG A 161 -46.08 -21.31 40.59
C ARG A 161 -46.51 -21.99 41.88
N LYS A 162 -45.66 -22.85 42.48
CA LYS A 162 -46.00 -23.60 43.70
C LYS A 162 -45.69 -22.81 44.98
N ALA A 163 -44.69 -21.93 44.94
CA ALA A 163 -44.24 -21.16 46.11
C ALA A 163 -44.98 -19.82 46.28
N ASN A 164 -45.40 -19.16 45.19
CA ASN A 164 -46.03 -17.83 45.22
C ASN A 164 -47.38 -17.79 44.49
N PRO A 165 -48.44 -18.46 44.99
CA PRO A 165 -49.73 -18.54 44.30
C PRO A 165 -50.43 -17.18 44.11
N GLU A 166 -50.14 -16.17 44.94
CA GLU A 166 -50.72 -14.82 44.83
C GLU A 166 -50.24 -14.04 43.59
N HIS A 167 -48.97 -14.18 43.19
CA HIS A 167 -48.42 -13.51 42.00
C HIS A 167 -48.83 -14.16 40.67
N PHE A 168 -49.26 -15.43 40.70
CA PHE A 168 -49.55 -16.22 39.48
C PHE A 168 -51.02 -16.59 39.29
N ARG A 169 -51.94 -16.01 40.09
CA ARG A 169 -53.40 -16.25 40.04
C ARG A 169 -54.10 -15.86 38.72
N GLY A 170 -53.42 -15.17 37.79
CA GLY A 170 -53.97 -14.74 36.49
C GLY A 170 -53.53 -15.57 35.27
N GLY A 171 -52.86 -16.70 35.47
CA GLY A 171 -52.36 -17.55 34.38
C GLY A 171 -51.15 -16.95 33.62
N ILE A 172 -50.75 -17.62 32.53
CA ILE A 172 -49.56 -17.32 31.72
C ILE A 172 -49.46 -15.83 31.30
N LYS A 173 -50.62 -15.17 31.12
CA LYS A 173 -50.70 -13.75 30.72
C LYS A 173 -50.15 -12.77 31.77
N ARG A 174 -50.28 -13.06 33.09
CA ARG A 174 -49.69 -12.19 34.14
C ARG A 174 -48.21 -12.46 34.37
N ALA A 175 -47.77 -13.71 34.21
CA ALA A 175 -46.35 -14.08 34.33
C ALA A 175 -45.47 -13.38 33.27
N PHE A 176 -45.95 -13.29 32.02
CA PHE A 176 -45.28 -12.51 30.99
C PHE A 176 -45.29 -11.00 31.29
N GLY A 177 -46.36 -10.51 31.92
CA GLY A 177 -46.50 -9.11 32.33
C GLY A 177 -45.50 -8.67 33.40
N THR A 178 -45.12 -9.53 34.35
CA THR A 178 -44.14 -9.19 35.40
C THR A 178 -42.69 -9.32 34.95
N VAL A 179 -42.38 -10.20 33.99
CA VAL A 179 -41.01 -10.38 33.45
C VAL A 179 -40.64 -9.27 32.45
N PHE A 180 -41.61 -8.78 31.67
CA PHE A 180 -41.38 -7.72 30.67
C PHE A 180 -41.94 -6.35 31.08
N GLY A 181 -42.85 -6.29 32.06
CA GLY A 181 -43.38 -5.07 32.66
C GLY A 181 -42.82 -4.90 34.06
N GLY A 182 -41.72 -4.15 34.17
CA GLY A 182 -41.13 -3.81 35.44
C GLY A 182 -42.09 -3.05 36.37
N LEU A 183 -41.99 -3.39 37.66
CA LEU A 183 -42.47 -2.69 38.86
C LEU A 183 -44.00 -2.66 39.10
N PRO A 184 -44.47 -3.11 40.28
CA PRO A 184 -45.74 -2.65 40.80
C PRO A 184 -45.58 -1.21 41.30
N LEU A 185 -46.44 -0.30 40.82
CA LEU A 185 -46.77 0.89 41.59
C LEU A 185 -47.75 0.46 42.69
N HIS A 186 -47.36 0.80 43.92
CA HIS A 186 -48.01 0.60 45.23
C HIS A 186 -47.80 -0.74 45.91
#